data_AF-A0A2S4PP34-F1
#
_entry.id   AF-A0A2S4PP34-F1
#
_cell.length_a   1.000
_cell.length_b   1.000
_cell.length_c   1.000
_cell.angle_alpha   90.00
_cell.angle_beta   90.00
_cell.angle_gamma   90.00
#
_symmetry.space_group_name_H-M   'P 1'
#
loop_
_entity.id
_entity.type
_entity.pdbx_description
1 polymer ?
#
loop_
_entity_poly.entity_id
_entity_poly.type
_entity_poly.pdbx_seq_one_letter_code
_entity_poly.pdbx_strand_id
1 'polypeptide(L)'
;MLSKLLISLSSQALLVFSNPLYLGGTPLSEDKNSPFLVPYDWQAGFTNDFEIHDSCNATQKEQLQDGLSEAVAVAKHAREHILVKGAESPIYQKYFGRGPTGAVLGWYDKIASSNRKDIIFRCDDPDKKCQTNADWAGHYRGKNAPLETVICEPSFLTRLPLKALCSPGFDAVTGKPNKLWAPDLIHRLYHLDNIGEGVIKHYTHGQSEALALASSDDYTLAATNTDSLISFANEAYAFDIINPGVGCANTLSKRHEEDSHAKSTSEESDLKVVPTKLEAGETKKVCTCKKS
;
A
#
# COMPACT_ATOMS: atom_id res chain seq x y z
N MET A 1 -35.72 -67.13 -19.44
CA MET A 1 -35.58 -67.41 -17.98
C MET A 1 -35.27 -66.08 -17.30
N LEU A 2 -36.29 -65.26 -17.00
CA LEU A 2 -36.86 -65.02 -15.66
C LEU A 2 -35.86 -65.22 -14.48
N SER A 3 -35.50 -64.12 -13.81
CA SER A 3 -35.98 -63.85 -12.45
C SER A 3 -35.74 -62.39 -12.06
N LYS A 4 -36.80 -61.68 -11.69
CA LYS A 4 -36.78 -60.36 -11.06
C LYS A 4 -36.74 -60.57 -9.55
N LEU A 5 -35.89 -59.82 -8.84
CA LEU A 5 -36.06 -59.63 -7.40
C LEU A 5 -36.08 -58.11 -7.11
N LEU A 6 -37.27 -57.62 -6.78
CA LEU A 6 -37.54 -56.28 -6.27
C LEU A 6 -37.32 -56.31 -4.76
N ILE A 7 -36.47 -55.44 -4.23
CA ILE A 7 -36.40 -55.16 -2.79
C ILE A 7 -36.78 -53.69 -2.59
N SER A 8 -37.94 -53.52 -1.99
CA SER A 8 -38.49 -52.26 -1.48
C SER A 8 -37.72 -51.85 -0.22
N LEU A 9 -37.12 -50.65 -0.20
CA LEU A 9 -36.71 -49.99 1.04
C LEU A 9 -37.71 -48.87 1.35
N SER A 10 -38.49 -49.10 2.40
CA SER A 10 -39.39 -48.12 3.02
C SER A 10 -38.59 -47.12 3.86
N SER A 11 -38.65 -45.84 3.51
CA SER A 11 -38.21 -44.73 4.35
C SER A 11 -39.14 -44.59 5.56
N GLN A 12 -38.62 -44.79 6.78
CA GLN A 12 -39.28 -44.32 8.00
C GLN A 12 -38.58 -43.06 8.49
N ALA A 13 -39.25 -41.92 8.35
CA ALA A 13 -38.84 -40.66 8.95
C ALA A 13 -39.20 -40.70 10.44
N LEU A 14 -38.20 -40.74 11.31
CA LEU A 14 -38.36 -40.51 12.74
C LEU A 14 -38.46 -39.00 12.98
N LEU A 15 -39.67 -38.51 13.24
CA LEU A 15 -39.92 -37.15 13.73
C LEU A 15 -39.55 -37.12 15.22
N VAL A 16 -38.41 -36.52 15.54
CA VAL A 16 -38.06 -36.13 16.91
C VAL A 16 -38.76 -34.81 17.21
N PHE A 17 -39.84 -34.85 17.98
CA PHE A 17 -40.44 -33.65 18.56
C PHE A 17 -39.59 -33.21 19.76
N SER A 18 -38.69 -32.24 19.55
CA SER A 18 -38.11 -31.48 20.64
C SER A 18 -39.16 -30.50 21.18
N ASN A 19 -39.67 -30.78 22.38
CA ASN A 19 -40.48 -29.83 23.14
C ASN A 19 -39.67 -28.55 23.42
N PRO A 20 -40.22 -27.35 23.19
CA PRO A 20 -39.61 -26.14 23.71
C PRO A 20 -39.83 -26.11 25.23
N LEU A 21 -38.72 -26.14 25.98
CA LEU A 21 -38.69 -25.69 27.36
C LEU A 21 -39.10 -24.21 27.39
N TYR A 22 -40.38 -23.93 27.69
CA TYR A 22 -40.85 -22.60 28.04
C TYR A 22 -40.31 -22.24 29.43
N LEU A 23 -39.13 -21.63 29.47
CA LEU A 23 -38.71 -20.80 30.59
C LEU A 23 -39.54 -19.52 30.52
N GLY A 24 -40.49 -19.37 31.44
CA GLY A 24 -41.26 -18.15 31.63
C GLY A 24 -40.34 -17.01 32.09
N GLY A 25 -39.73 -16.32 31.13
CA GLY A 25 -39.20 -14.98 31.34
C GLY A 25 -40.38 -14.00 31.41
N THR A 26 -40.45 -13.21 32.47
CA THR A 26 -41.37 -12.06 32.55
C THR A 26 -41.18 -11.18 31.31
N PRO A 27 -42.22 -10.82 30.55
CA PRO A 27 -42.07 -9.85 29.48
C PRO A 27 -41.64 -8.53 30.10
N LEU A 28 -40.48 -8.01 29.67
CA LEU A 28 -40.08 -6.64 29.98
C LEU A 28 -41.23 -5.73 29.53
N SER A 29 -41.75 -4.95 30.47
CA SER A 29 -42.88 -4.06 30.23
C SER A 29 -42.51 -3.09 29.11
N GLU A 30 -43.15 -3.27 27.95
CA GLU A 30 -42.96 -2.43 26.78
C GLU A 30 -43.59 -1.06 27.07
N ASP A 31 -42.74 -0.06 27.28
CA ASP A 31 -43.16 1.30 27.61
C ASP A 31 -43.86 1.91 26.38
N LYS A 32 -45.19 2.02 26.45
CA LYS A 32 -46.07 2.48 25.35
C LYS A 32 -45.98 3.98 25.10
N ASN A 33 -45.02 4.68 25.70
CA ASN A 33 -44.84 6.11 25.54
C ASN A 33 -43.47 6.45 24.94
N SER A 34 -43.06 5.72 23.90
CA SER A 34 -41.88 6.10 23.13
C SER A 34 -42.22 7.29 22.22
N PRO A 35 -41.63 8.49 22.44
CA PRO A 35 -41.72 9.57 21.47
C PRO A 35 -41.19 9.03 20.13
N PHE A 36 -41.85 9.38 19.03
CA PHE A 36 -41.52 8.99 17.65
C PHE A 36 -40.03 8.66 17.51
N LEU A 37 -39.72 7.36 17.49
CA LEU A 37 -38.36 6.88 17.30
C LEU A 37 -37.96 7.28 15.89
N VAL A 38 -37.19 8.37 15.78
CA VAL A 38 -36.40 8.60 14.56
C VAL A 38 -35.53 7.36 14.43
N PRO A 39 -35.64 6.57 13.34
CA PRO A 39 -34.80 5.40 13.18
C PRO A 39 -33.33 5.82 13.24
N TYR A 40 -32.56 5.18 14.12
CA TYR A 40 -31.13 5.43 14.21
C TYR A 40 -30.45 4.94 12.92
N ASP A 41 -29.96 5.87 12.12
CA ASP A 41 -29.13 5.58 10.96
C ASP A 41 -27.65 5.51 11.37
N TRP A 42 -27.14 4.30 11.55
CA TRP A 42 -25.74 4.06 11.93
C TRP A 42 -24.73 4.44 10.83
N GLN A 43 -25.19 4.68 9.59
CA GLN A 43 -24.37 5.10 8.46
C GLN A 43 -24.50 6.60 8.15
N ALA A 44 -25.25 7.35 8.96
CA ALA A 44 -25.44 8.78 8.74
C ALA A 44 -24.10 9.52 8.60
N GLY A 45 -23.88 10.16 7.45
CA GLY A 45 -22.65 10.90 7.15
C GLY A 45 -21.44 10.05 6.71
N PHE A 46 -21.64 8.76 6.44
CA PHE A 46 -20.63 7.90 5.85
C PHE A 46 -20.38 8.25 4.38
N THR A 47 -19.12 8.39 3.99
CA THR A 47 -18.70 8.47 2.58
C THR A 47 -17.48 7.59 2.32
N ASN A 48 -17.47 7.01 1.11
CA ASN A 48 -16.33 6.26 0.58
C ASN A 48 -15.40 7.14 -0.28
N ASP A 49 -15.74 8.40 -0.51
CA ASP A 49 -14.96 9.26 -1.38
C ASP A 49 -14.03 10.15 -0.56
N PHE A 50 -12.80 10.31 -1.04
CA PHE A 50 -11.89 11.33 -0.56
C PHE A 50 -12.21 12.66 -1.22
N GLU A 51 -12.16 13.76 -0.45
CA GLU A 51 -12.33 15.09 -1.01
C GLU A 51 -11.01 15.55 -1.65
N ILE A 52 -11.08 16.06 -2.88
CA ILE A 52 -9.96 16.73 -3.54
C ILE A 52 -10.32 18.20 -3.69
N HIS A 53 -9.60 19.05 -2.97
CA HIS A 53 -9.85 20.48 -2.88
C HIS A 53 -9.72 21.17 -4.25
N ASP A 54 -10.45 22.27 -4.43
CA ASP A 54 -10.49 23.02 -5.69
C ASP A 54 -9.20 23.75 -6.05
N SER A 55 -8.21 23.74 -5.16
CA SER A 55 -6.85 24.17 -5.49
C SER A 55 -6.15 23.25 -6.49
N CYS A 56 -6.65 22.04 -6.69
CA CYS A 56 -6.15 21.12 -7.70
C CYS A 56 -6.78 21.39 -9.07
N ASN A 57 -5.97 21.52 -10.11
CA ASN A 57 -6.47 21.59 -11.49
C ASN A 57 -7.01 20.23 -11.97
N ALA A 58 -7.66 20.21 -13.14
CA ALA A 58 -8.30 18.99 -13.67
C ALA A 58 -7.35 17.77 -13.75
N THR A 59 -6.13 17.97 -14.25
CA THR A 59 -5.13 16.89 -14.36
C THR A 59 -4.64 16.41 -13.00
N GLN A 60 -4.46 17.32 -12.03
CA GLN A 60 -4.09 16.96 -10.66
C GLN A 60 -5.21 16.18 -9.98
N LYS A 61 -6.47 16.59 -10.19
CA LYS A 61 -7.65 15.88 -9.68
C LYS A 61 -7.69 14.45 -10.23
N GLU A 62 -7.53 14.28 -11.55
CA GLU A 62 -7.53 12.95 -12.18
C GLU A 62 -6.43 12.03 -11.62
N GLN A 63 -5.17 12.52 -11.56
CA GLN A 63 -4.07 11.73 -11.01
C GLN A 63 -4.28 11.34 -9.53
N LEU A 64 -4.84 12.24 -8.72
CA LEU A 64 -5.14 11.96 -7.32
C LEU A 64 -6.31 10.99 -7.17
N GLN A 65 -7.36 11.11 -7.98
CA GLN A 65 -8.48 10.18 -7.98
C GLN A 65 -8.01 8.76 -8.27
N ASP A 66 -7.19 8.59 -9.32
CA ASP A 66 -6.60 7.30 -9.67
C ASP A 66 -5.70 6.80 -8.54
N GLY A 67 -4.76 7.63 -8.07
CA GLY A 67 -3.83 7.24 -7.00
C GLY A 67 -4.52 6.86 -5.69
N LEU A 68 -5.59 7.56 -5.31
CA LEU A 68 -6.37 7.26 -4.10
C LEU A 68 -7.17 5.97 -4.25
N SER A 69 -7.73 5.72 -5.44
CA SER A 69 -8.39 4.46 -5.76
C SER A 69 -7.40 3.29 -5.69
N GLU A 70 -6.20 3.46 -6.27
CA GLU A 70 -5.11 2.49 -6.20
C GLU A 70 -4.64 2.27 -4.75
N ALA A 71 -4.52 3.32 -3.93
CA ALA A 71 -4.16 3.22 -2.51
C ALA A 71 -5.16 2.38 -1.71
N VAL A 72 -6.47 2.58 -1.95
CA VAL A 72 -7.53 1.78 -1.35
C VAL A 72 -7.45 0.32 -1.82
N ALA A 73 -7.21 0.08 -3.10
CA ALA A 73 -7.07 -1.27 -3.65
C ALA A 73 -5.87 -2.02 -3.03
N VAL A 74 -4.72 -1.35 -2.91
CA VAL A 74 -3.50 -1.93 -2.31
C VAL A 74 -3.69 -2.20 -0.82
N ALA A 75 -4.29 -1.27 -0.06
CA ALA A 75 -4.57 -1.49 1.36
C ALA A 75 -5.58 -2.63 1.58
N LYS A 76 -6.64 -2.67 0.76
CA LYS A 76 -7.62 -3.76 0.76
C LYS A 76 -6.95 -5.11 0.53
N HIS A 77 -6.08 -5.20 -0.48
CA HIS A 77 -5.31 -6.41 -0.78
C HIS A 77 -4.36 -6.81 0.35
N ALA A 78 -3.64 -5.85 0.94
CA ALA A 78 -2.73 -6.12 2.05
C ALA A 78 -3.47 -6.74 3.26
N ARG A 79 -4.65 -6.21 3.61
CA ARG A 79 -5.55 -6.81 4.61
C ARG A 79 -5.94 -8.24 4.24
N GLU A 80 -6.33 -8.47 2.98
CA GLU A 80 -6.74 -9.79 2.48
C GLU A 80 -5.58 -10.80 2.48
N HIS A 81 -4.37 -10.38 2.13
CA HIS A 81 -3.17 -11.20 2.24
C HIS A 81 -2.96 -11.69 3.68
N ILE A 82 -3.08 -10.78 4.66
CA ILE A 82 -2.95 -11.13 6.09
C ILE A 82 -4.04 -12.10 6.51
N LEU A 83 -5.29 -11.90 6.10
CA LEU A 83 -6.41 -12.78 6.43
C LEU A 83 -6.24 -14.19 5.84
N VAL A 84 -5.68 -14.30 4.64
CA VAL A 84 -5.50 -15.59 3.94
C VAL A 84 -4.25 -16.33 4.42
N LYS A 85 -3.14 -15.63 4.63
CA LYS A 85 -1.83 -16.23 4.90
C LYS A 85 -1.42 -16.18 6.38
N GLY A 86 -2.02 -15.29 7.16
CA GLY A 86 -1.71 -15.11 8.58
C GLY A 86 -0.28 -14.63 8.84
N ALA A 87 0.15 -14.79 10.10
CA ALA A 87 1.48 -14.40 10.56
C ALA A 87 2.61 -15.29 9.99
N GLU A 88 2.27 -16.45 9.42
CA GLU A 88 3.22 -17.39 8.83
C GLU A 88 3.60 -17.05 7.38
N SER A 89 2.98 -16.01 6.80
CA SER A 89 3.39 -15.51 5.48
C SER A 89 4.86 -15.09 5.51
N PRO A 90 5.72 -15.58 4.59
CA PRO A 90 7.08 -15.10 4.47
C PRO A 90 7.16 -13.59 4.22
N ILE A 91 6.20 -13.02 3.47
CA ILE A 91 6.11 -11.58 3.23
C ILE A 91 5.73 -10.85 4.52
N TYR A 92 4.82 -11.40 5.33
CA TYR A 92 4.45 -10.80 6.60
C TYR A 92 5.62 -10.81 7.60
N GLN A 93 6.26 -11.97 7.80
CA GLN A 93 7.39 -12.11 8.71
C GLN A 93 8.57 -11.22 8.30
N LYS A 94 8.77 -11.02 6.99
CA LYS A 94 9.79 -10.12 6.45
C LYS A 94 9.64 -8.67 6.95
N TYR A 95 8.41 -8.17 7.13
CA TYR A 95 8.17 -6.76 7.50
C TYR A 95 7.72 -6.54 8.93
N PHE A 96 7.22 -7.57 9.61
CA PHE A 96 6.67 -7.47 10.95
C PHE A 96 7.24 -8.51 11.93
N GLY A 97 8.20 -9.32 11.48
CA GLY A 97 8.84 -10.36 12.29
C GLY A 97 7.83 -11.34 12.86
N ARG A 98 7.94 -11.61 14.15
CA ARG A 98 7.01 -12.46 14.93
C ARG A 98 5.82 -11.69 15.52
N GLY A 99 5.53 -10.49 15.00
CA GLY A 99 4.46 -9.62 15.51
C GLY A 99 3.06 -10.14 15.20
N PRO A 100 2.06 -9.88 16.09
CA PRO A 100 0.68 -10.27 15.84
C PRO A 100 0.07 -9.46 14.69
N THR A 101 -0.86 -10.09 13.95
CA THR A 101 -1.48 -9.52 12.74
C THR A 101 -2.56 -8.49 13.00
N GLY A 102 -3.18 -8.49 14.19
CA GLY A 102 -4.39 -7.71 14.47
C GLY A 102 -4.25 -6.21 14.24
N ALA A 103 -3.17 -5.61 14.76
CA ALA A 103 -2.94 -4.17 14.59
C ALA A 103 -2.71 -3.82 13.11
N VAL A 104 -1.82 -4.55 12.44
CA VAL A 104 -1.49 -4.35 11.01
C VAL A 104 -2.73 -4.49 10.13
N LEU A 105 -3.56 -5.50 10.38
CA LEU A 105 -4.84 -5.71 9.69
C LEU A 105 -5.76 -4.49 9.88
N GLY A 106 -5.90 -4.01 11.12
CA GLY A 106 -6.71 -2.84 11.43
C GLY A 106 -6.24 -1.58 10.71
N TRP A 107 -4.92 -1.35 10.62
CA TRP A 107 -4.37 -0.19 9.91
C TRP A 107 -4.71 -0.19 8.42
N TYR A 108 -4.65 -1.35 7.76
CA TYR A 108 -5.09 -1.43 6.36
C TYR A 108 -6.59 -1.32 6.20
N ASP A 109 -7.38 -1.87 7.14
CA ASP A 109 -8.83 -1.80 7.07
C ASP A 109 -9.35 -0.36 7.25
N LYS A 110 -8.68 0.45 8.07
CA LYS A 110 -8.99 1.89 8.15
C LYS A 110 -8.89 2.57 6.79
N ILE A 111 -7.85 2.31 6.01
CA ILE A 111 -7.75 2.89 4.66
C ILE A 111 -8.81 2.28 3.73
N ALA A 112 -8.97 0.95 3.78
CA ALA A 112 -9.84 0.22 2.86
C ALA A 112 -11.34 0.51 3.05
N SER A 113 -11.77 0.78 4.29
CA SER A 113 -13.18 0.68 4.69
C SER A 113 -13.70 1.82 5.60
N SER A 114 -12.85 2.73 6.11
CA SER A 114 -13.32 3.78 7.05
C SER A 114 -14.23 4.80 6.37
N ASN A 115 -14.98 5.54 7.18
CA ASN A 115 -15.60 6.78 6.73
C ASN A 115 -14.49 7.77 6.31
N ARG A 116 -14.55 8.27 5.07
CA ARG A 116 -13.58 9.21 4.50
C ARG A 116 -14.06 10.66 4.56
N LYS A 117 -15.18 10.90 5.23
CA LYS A 117 -15.71 12.23 5.48
C LYS A 117 -14.61 13.14 6.05
N ASP A 118 -14.52 14.35 5.49
CA ASP A 118 -13.60 15.41 5.89
C ASP A 118 -12.10 15.09 5.67
N ILE A 119 -11.75 13.96 5.03
CA ILE A 119 -10.39 13.70 4.55
C ILE A 119 -10.19 14.45 3.22
N ILE A 120 -9.29 15.44 3.23
CA ILE A 120 -9.09 16.35 2.10
C ILE A 120 -7.65 16.29 1.59
N PHE A 121 -7.51 16.14 0.28
CA PHE A 121 -6.26 16.30 -0.46
C PHE A 121 -6.27 17.61 -1.23
N ARG A 122 -5.21 18.40 -1.08
CA ARG A 122 -5.12 19.75 -1.68
C ARG A 122 -3.81 19.98 -2.42
N CYS A 123 -3.83 20.87 -3.42
CA CYS A 123 -2.67 21.16 -4.28
C CYS A 123 -2.07 22.55 -4.05
N ASP A 124 -2.74 23.40 -3.26
CA ASP A 124 -2.14 24.60 -2.69
C ASP A 124 -1.43 24.28 -1.37
N ASP A 125 -0.55 25.19 -0.94
CA ASP A 125 0.33 25.00 0.21
C ASP A 125 0.16 26.14 1.24
N PRO A 126 -0.92 26.12 2.04
CA PRO A 126 -1.17 27.17 3.03
C PRO A 126 -0.04 27.30 4.06
N ASP A 127 0.63 26.19 4.36
CA ASP A 127 1.69 26.13 5.36
C ASP A 127 3.08 26.45 4.75
N LYS A 128 3.17 26.72 3.44
CA LYS A 128 4.38 27.14 2.70
C LYS A 128 5.57 26.17 2.81
N LYS A 129 5.31 24.88 3.07
CA LYS A 129 6.35 23.87 3.24
C LYS A 129 6.85 23.28 1.93
N CYS A 130 6.04 23.23 0.87
CA CYS A 130 6.45 22.78 -0.45
C CYS A 130 7.51 23.72 -1.05
N GLN A 131 7.34 25.03 -0.89
CA GLN A 131 8.30 26.01 -1.41
C GLN A 131 9.61 26.02 -0.62
N THR A 132 9.52 25.78 0.69
CA THR A 132 10.68 25.75 1.59
C THR A 132 11.49 24.45 1.44
N ASN A 133 10.85 23.37 1.01
CA ASN A 133 11.45 22.05 0.82
C ASN A 133 11.14 21.54 -0.59
N ALA A 134 11.87 22.02 -1.59
CA ALA A 134 11.60 21.74 -3.01
C ALA A 134 11.53 20.24 -3.35
N ASP A 135 12.21 19.38 -2.59
CA ASP A 135 12.21 17.93 -2.79
C ASP A 135 11.03 17.21 -2.11
N TRP A 136 10.22 17.92 -1.32
CA TRP A 136 9.06 17.33 -0.68
C TRP A 136 7.97 17.09 -1.72
N ALA A 137 7.53 15.84 -1.81
CA ALA A 137 6.39 15.45 -2.62
C ALA A 137 5.06 15.93 -1.99
N GLY A 138 5.06 16.29 -0.71
CA GLY A 138 3.87 16.72 0.01
C GLY A 138 4.09 16.73 1.52
N HIS A 139 3.08 17.16 2.26
CA HIS A 139 3.14 17.17 3.72
C HIS A 139 1.76 17.07 4.38
N TYR A 140 1.79 16.54 5.60
CA TYR A 140 0.66 16.56 6.52
C TYR A 140 0.59 17.92 7.23
N ARG A 141 -0.61 18.49 7.33
CA ARG A 141 -0.82 19.81 7.93
C ARG A 141 -0.79 19.82 9.45
N GLY A 142 -0.84 18.65 10.10
CA GLY A 142 -0.76 18.56 11.56
C GLY A 142 -1.91 19.28 12.26
N LYS A 143 -1.60 19.96 13.36
CA LYS A 143 -2.57 20.69 14.20
C LYS A 143 -3.35 21.78 13.45
N ASN A 144 -2.86 22.28 12.30
CA ASN A 144 -3.56 23.28 11.52
C ASN A 144 -4.79 22.71 10.82
N ALA A 145 -4.73 21.43 10.41
CA ALA A 145 -5.83 20.69 9.80
C ALA A 145 -5.51 19.17 9.80
N PRO A 146 -5.95 18.43 10.84
CA PRO A 146 -5.49 17.06 11.08
C PRO A 146 -6.00 16.00 10.09
N LEU A 147 -6.96 16.37 9.24
CA LEU A 147 -7.53 15.53 8.18
C LEU A 147 -7.13 15.98 6.78
N GLU A 148 -6.18 16.91 6.67
CA GLU A 148 -5.71 17.47 5.40
C GLU A 148 -4.29 17.06 5.05
N THR A 149 -4.08 16.71 3.78
CA THR A 149 -2.78 16.47 3.18
C THR A 149 -2.55 17.41 1.99
N VAL A 150 -1.38 18.04 1.96
CA VAL A 150 -0.91 18.84 0.82
C VAL A 150 -0.10 17.95 -0.14
N ILE A 151 -0.44 18.00 -1.41
CA ILE A 151 0.32 17.40 -2.51
C ILE A 151 1.16 18.50 -3.17
N CYS A 152 2.48 18.41 -3.06
CA CYS A 152 3.39 19.33 -3.74
C CYS A 152 3.63 18.89 -5.20
N GLU A 153 4.05 19.83 -6.03
CA GLU A 153 4.34 19.63 -7.46
C GLU A 153 5.22 18.39 -7.77
N PRO A 154 6.29 18.08 -7.00
CA PRO A 154 7.11 16.89 -7.27
C PRO A 154 6.33 15.58 -7.29
N SER A 155 5.18 15.47 -6.61
CA SER A 155 4.34 14.27 -6.70
C SER A 155 3.83 14.05 -8.12
N PHE A 156 3.23 15.07 -8.72
CA PHE A 156 2.63 14.99 -10.05
C PHE A 156 3.65 14.77 -11.17
N LEU A 157 4.92 15.07 -10.92
CA LEU A 157 6.00 14.89 -11.88
C LEU A 157 6.75 13.56 -11.72
N THR A 158 6.73 12.97 -10.53
CA THR A 158 7.62 11.84 -10.20
C THR A 158 6.93 10.58 -9.73
N ARG A 159 5.66 10.67 -9.33
CA ARG A 159 4.88 9.50 -8.90
C ARG A 159 4.37 8.74 -10.12
N LEU A 160 4.55 7.43 -10.05
CA LEU A 160 4.11 6.51 -11.08
C LEU A 160 2.76 5.90 -10.68
N PRO A 161 1.89 5.57 -11.65
CA PRO A 161 0.67 4.80 -11.37
C PRO A 161 1.03 3.38 -10.92
N LEU A 162 0.16 2.73 -10.15
CA LEU A 162 0.38 1.37 -9.63
C LEU A 162 0.69 0.35 -10.72
N LYS A 163 0.16 0.52 -11.93
CA LYS A 163 0.49 -0.34 -13.09
C LYS A 163 1.98 -0.36 -13.47
N ALA A 164 2.78 0.61 -13.02
CA ALA A 164 4.23 0.62 -13.20
C ALA A 164 4.97 -0.32 -12.22
N LEU A 165 4.28 -0.86 -11.21
CA LEU A 165 4.85 -1.84 -10.29
C LEU A 165 5.38 -3.05 -11.07
N CYS A 166 6.61 -3.48 -10.73
CA CYS A 166 7.38 -4.51 -11.43
C CYS A 166 7.65 -4.27 -12.94
N SER A 167 7.37 -3.09 -13.50
CA SER A 167 7.62 -2.84 -14.92
C SER A 167 9.12 -2.71 -15.24
N PRO A 168 9.60 -3.24 -16.38
CA PRO A 168 11.00 -3.08 -16.80
C PRO A 168 11.42 -1.61 -16.86
N GLY A 169 12.62 -1.29 -16.38
CA GLY A 169 13.13 0.09 -16.31
C GLY A 169 12.61 0.89 -15.11
N PHE A 170 11.66 0.35 -14.35
CA PHE A 170 11.21 0.88 -13.06
C PHE A 170 11.73 0.05 -11.88
N ASP A 171 12.93 -0.52 -12.08
CA ASP A 171 13.66 -1.35 -11.11
C ASP A 171 13.91 -0.63 -9.76
N ALA A 172 13.80 0.70 -9.73
CA ALA A 172 13.94 1.55 -8.54
C ALA A 172 12.66 1.70 -7.69
N VAL A 173 11.51 1.21 -8.16
CA VAL A 173 10.22 1.33 -7.45
C VAL A 173 10.10 0.32 -6.30
N THR A 174 10.79 -0.81 -6.40
CA THR A 174 10.76 -1.88 -5.39
C THR A 174 11.44 -1.47 -4.08
N GLY A 175 12.52 -0.70 -4.16
CA GLY A 175 13.25 -0.19 -2.99
C GLY A 175 12.72 1.12 -2.42
N LYS A 176 11.81 1.80 -3.14
CA LYS A 176 11.19 3.07 -2.73
C LYS A 176 9.69 3.06 -3.07
N PRO A 177 8.85 2.37 -2.26
CA PRO A 177 7.43 2.24 -2.53
C PRO A 177 6.72 3.58 -2.78
N ASN A 178 7.14 4.62 -2.08
CA ASN A 178 6.63 5.99 -2.25
C ASN A 178 6.94 6.62 -3.62
N LYS A 179 7.60 5.94 -4.57
CA LYS A 179 7.67 6.35 -5.98
C LYS A 179 6.39 6.03 -6.75
N LEU A 180 5.53 5.17 -6.24
CA LEU A 180 4.19 4.94 -6.78
C LEU A 180 3.17 5.82 -6.03
N TRP A 181 2.10 6.22 -6.71
CA TRP A 181 0.99 6.95 -6.09
C TRP A 181 0.38 6.19 -4.92
N ALA A 182 0.04 4.90 -5.09
CA ALA A 182 -0.64 4.13 -4.05
C ALA A 182 0.12 4.05 -2.72
N PRO A 183 1.39 3.59 -2.65
CA PRO A 183 2.12 3.55 -1.38
C PRO A 183 2.43 4.93 -0.80
N ASP A 184 2.66 5.96 -1.63
CA ASP A 184 2.84 7.34 -1.16
C ASP A 184 1.56 7.90 -0.51
N LEU A 185 0.39 7.59 -1.08
CA LEU A 185 -0.90 7.99 -0.54
C LEU A 185 -1.28 7.18 0.71
N ILE A 186 -0.97 5.88 0.77
CA ILE A 186 -1.09 5.08 2.02
C ILE A 186 -0.26 5.71 3.14
N HIS A 187 1.01 6.05 2.86
CA HIS A 187 1.88 6.75 3.82
C HIS A 187 1.19 8.02 4.34
N ARG A 188 0.67 8.87 3.44
CA ARG A 188 0.03 10.15 3.81
C ARG A 188 -1.23 9.94 4.63
N LEU A 189 -2.05 8.96 4.27
CA LEU A 189 -3.24 8.60 5.03
C LEU A 189 -2.89 8.20 6.47
N TYR A 190 -1.77 7.51 6.70
CA TYR A 190 -1.31 7.20 8.05
C TYR A 190 -0.86 8.41 8.89
N HIS A 191 -0.65 9.59 8.30
CA HIS A 191 -0.45 10.81 9.09
C HIS A 191 -1.76 11.43 9.58
N LEU A 192 -2.91 11.06 9.00
CA LEU A 192 -4.20 11.63 9.39
C LEU A 192 -4.68 11.06 10.73
N ASP A 193 -5.22 11.92 11.58
CA ASP A 193 -5.58 11.56 12.95
C ASP A 193 -6.66 10.47 13.02
N ASN A 194 -7.60 10.41 12.08
CA ASN A 194 -8.65 9.39 12.05
C ASN A 194 -8.22 8.04 11.43
N ILE A 195 -7.06 7.99 10.77
CA ILE A 195 -6.51 6.76 10.20
C ILE A 195 -5.36 6.26 11.07
N GLY A 196 -4.26 7.02 11.16
CA GLY A 196 -3.06 6.60 11.87
C GLY A 196 -3.03 6.95 13.36
N GLU A 197 -3.98 7.75 13.85
CA GLU A 197 -4.18 8.06 15.28
C GLU A 197 -2.94 8.55 16.03
N GLY A 198 -1.97 9.11 15.30
CA GLY A 198 -0.66 9.52 15.84
C GLY A 198 0.21 8.37 16.37
N VAL A 199 -0.22 7.11 16.22
CA VAL A 199 0.56 5.94 16.65
C VAL A 199 1.43 5.39 15.53
N ILE A 200 1.03 5.57 14.27
CA ILE A 200 1.88 5.22 13.12
C ILE A 200 2.94 6.31 12.94
N LYS A 201 4.21 5.91 12.92
CA LYS A 201 5.37 6.80 12.90
C LYS A 201 6.40 6.35 11.86
N HIS A 202 7.41 7.19 11.66
CA HIS A 202 8.64 6.84 10.96
C HIS A 202 9.66 6.36 11.98
N TYR A 203 9.62 5.08 12.34
CA TYR A 203 10.66 4.48 13.20
C TYR A 203 11.94 4.19 12.42
N THR A 204 11.81 4.09 11.09
CA THR A 204 12.88 3.87 10.14
C THR A 204 12.73 4.83 8.96
N HIS A 205 13.74 4.82 8.07
CA HIS A 205 13.65 5.48 6.77
C HIS A 205 14.06 4.53 5.63
N GLY A 206 13.04 3.96 4.98
CA GLY A 206 13.16 3.09 3.82
C GLY A 206 13.11 1.59 4.15
N GLN A 207 13.02 0.79 3.09
CA GLN A 207 12.76 -0.65 3.18
C GLN A 207 13.86 -1.39 3.97
N SER A 208 15.14 -1.12 3.71
CA SER A 208 16.23 -1.84 4.36
C SER A 208 16.23 -1.70 5.88
N GLU A 209 15.94 -0.50 6.39
CA GLU A 209 15.85 -0.25 7.83
C GLU A 209 14.57 -0.86 8.42
N ALA A 210 13.46 -0.84 7.68
CA ALA A 210 12.23 -1.53 8.08
C ALA A 210 12.42 -3.05 8.23
N LEU A 211 13.19 -3.67 7.33
CA LEU A 211 13.56 -5.10 7.42
C LEU A 211 14.47 -5.37 8.63
N ALA A 212 15.40 -4.45 8.92
CA ALA A 212 16.25 -4.55 10.10
C ALA A 212 15.43 -4.43 11.39
N LEU A 213 14.45 -3.51 11.44
CA LEU A 213 13.52 -3.37 12.56
C LEU A 213 12.70 -4.64 12.78
N ALA A 214 12.17 -5.25 11.73
CA ALA A 214 11.40 -6.49 11.82
C ALA A 214 12.22 -7.68 12.37
N SER A 215 13.53 -7.64 12.17
CA SER A 215 14.47 -8.69 12.62
C SER A 215 15.11 -8.40 13.97
N SER A 216 14.86 -7.23 14.56
CA SER A 216 15.46 -6.82 15.84
C SER A 216 14.60 -7.25 17.04
N ASP A 217 15.13 -7.01 18.25
CA ASP A 217 14.36 -7.21 19.48
C ASP A 217 13.17 -6.23 19.59
N ASP A 218 13.21 -5.11 18.86
CA ASP A 218 12.17 -4.08 18.81
C ASP A 218 11.15 -4.28 17.66
N TYR A 219 11.05 -5.50 17.10
CA TYR A 219 10.15 -5.83 16.00
C TYR A 219 8.68 -5.43 16.22
N THR A 220 8.25 -5.28 17.48
CA THR A 220 6.90 -4.83 17.82
C THR A 220 6.57 -3.44 17.30
N LEU A 221 7.58 -2.56 17.13
CA LEU A 221 7.41 -1.23 16.54
C LEU A 221 7.09 -1.29 15.04
N ALA A 222 7.42 -2.39 14.36
CA ALA A 222 7.20 -2.54 12.92
C ALA A 222 5.70 -2.48 12.56
N ALA A 223 4.82 -2.91 13.46
CA ALA A 223 3.36 -2.86 13.25
C ALA A 223 2.81 -1.43 13.13
N THR A 224 3.56 -0.44 13.61
CA THR A 224 3.23 0.99 13.56
C THR A 224 4.31 1.79 12.83
N ASN A 225 5.18 1.12 12.07
CA ASN A 225 6.20 1.77 11.26
C ASN A 225 5.69 1.98 9.84
N THR A 226 5.69 3.22 9.38
CA THR A 226 5.16 3.59 8.05
C THR A 226 5.86 2.81 6.94
N ASP A 227 7.20 2.71 7.00
CA ASP A 227 7.96 2.00 5.97
C ASP A 227 7.66 0.50 5.93
N SER A 228 7.48 -0.14 7.09
CA SER A 228 7.07 -1.55 7.17
C SER A 228 5.70 -1.74 6.52
N LEU A 229 4.74 -0.86 6.84
CA LEU A 229 3.39 -0.92 6.31
C LEU A 229 3.34 -0.70 4.79
N ILE A 230 3.99 0.34 4.26
CA ILE A 230 3.93 0.59 2.80
C ILE A 230 4.75 -0.44 2.02
N SER A 231 5.84 -0.96 2.57
CA SER A 231 6.66 -1.98 1.91
C SER A 231 5.96 -3.33 1.87
N PHE A 232 5.32 -3.74 2.98
CA PHE A 232 4.49 -4.95 3.01
C PHE A 232 3.36 -4.88 1.98
N ALA A 233 2.59 -3.79 1.98
CA ALA A 233 1.45 -3.66 1.09
C ALA A 233 1.87 -3.72 -0.38
N ASN A 234 2.97 -3.03 -0.72
CA ASN A 234 3.53 -3.02 -2.06
C ASN A 234 4.07 -4.40 -2.48
N GLU A 235 4.79 -5.11 -1.62
CA GLU A 235 5.33 -6.44 -1.94
C GLU A 235 4.24 -7.52 -2.00
N ALA A 236 3.26 -7.51 -1.10
CA ALA A 236 2.12 -8.42 -1.15
C ALA A 236 1.33 -8.23 -2.44
N TYR A 237 1.04 -6.98 -2.84
CA TYR A 237 0.36 -6.70 -4.10
C TYR A 237 1.19 -7.12 -5.32
N ALA A 238 2.50 -6.87 -5.29
CA ALA A 238 3.41 -7.33 -6.32
C ALA A 238 3.40 -8.87 -6.47
N PHE A 239 3.47 -9.58 -5.35
CA PHE A 239 3.58 -11.03 -5.32
C PHE A 239 2.29 -11.76 -5.65
N ASP A 240 1.14 -11.25 -5.20
CA ASP A 240 -0.14 -11.94 -5.42
C ASP A 240 -0.82 -11.52 -6.73
N ILE A 241 -0.67 -10.26 -7.16
CA ILE A 241 -1.44 -9.68 -8.26
C ILE A 241 -0.57 -9.41 -9.50
N ILE A 242 0.48 -8.60 -9.35
CA ILE A 242 1.24 -8.12 -10.52
C ILE A 242 2.12 -9.21 -11.13
N ASN A 243 2.86 -9.95 -10.31
CA ASN A 243 3.70 -11.05 -10.75
C ASN A 243 3.49 -12.27 -9.82
N PRO A 244 2.38 -13.01 -10.00
CA PRO A 244 1.93 -14.07 -9.11
C PRO A 244 3.03 -15.07 -8.74
N GLY A 245 3.28 -15.24 -7.45
CA GLY A 245 4.24 -16.22 -6.91
C GLY A 245 5.71 -15.82 -7.01
N VAL A 246 6.02 -14.66 -7.61
CA VAL A 246 7.39 -14.20 -7.86
C VAL A 246 7.64 -12.80 -7.29
N GLY A 247 6.65 -11.91 -7.38
CA GLY A 247 6.82 -10.50 -7.03
C GLY A 247 7.80 -9.77 -7.94
N CYS A 248 8.28 -8.60 -7.53
CA CYS A 248 9.20 -7.81 -8.36
C CYS A 248 10.69 -8.17 -8.17
N ALA A 249 11.05 -8.97 -7.17
CA ALA A 249 12.44 -9.13 -6.71
C ALA A 249 13.36 -9.99 -7.61
N ASN A 250 12.88 -10.41 -8.80
CA ASN A 250 13.58 -11.37 -9.68
C ASN A 250 14.12 -10.79 -11.00
N THR A 251 14.06 -9.47 -11.22
CA THR A 251 14.67 -8.82 -12.40
C THR A 251 16.10 -8.33 -12.16
N LEU A 252 16.60 -8.36 -10.92
CA LEU A 252 17.97 -7.97 -10.59
C LEU A 252 18.95 -9.15 -10.69
N SER A 253 18.56 -10.35 -10.25
CA SER A 253 19.41 -11.55 -10.32
C SER A 253 19.66 -12.01 -11.76
N LYS A 254 18.68 -11.89 -12.67
CA LYS A 254 18.83 -12.38 -14.06
C LYS A 254 19.74 -11.52 -14.94
N ARG A 255 19.78 -10.20 -14.75
CA ARG A 255 20.67 -9.31 -15.53
C ARG A 255 22.14 -9.44 -15.15
N HIS A 256 22.45 -9.85 -13.92
CA HIS A 256 23.82 -10.10 -13.50
C HIS A 256 24.34 -11.49 -13.92
N GLU A 257 23.47 -12.45 -14.20
CA GLU A 257 23.88 -13.76 -14.71
C GLU A 257 24.12 -13.75 -16.23
N GLU A 258 23.32 -13.00 -17.01
CA GLU A 258 23.48 -12.93 -18.47
C GLU A 258 24.73 -12.13 -18.92
N ASP A 259 25.16 -11.13 -18.16
CA ASP A 259 26.41 -10.38 -18.43
C ASP A 259 27.69 -11.12 -17.98
N SER A 260 27.54 -12.19 -17.19
CA SER A 260 28.70 -12.98 -16.69
C SER A 260 29.22 -14.01 -17.70
N HIS A 261 28.51 -14.25 -18.80
CA HIS A 261 28.89 -15.21 -19.84
C HIS A 261 29.55 -14.61 -21.09
N ALA A 262 29.74 -13.28 -21.12
CA ALA A 262 30.38 -12.60 -22.25
C ALA A 262 31.77 -12.02 -21.90
N LYS A 263 32.67 -12.81 -21.28
CA LYS A 263 34.11 -12.49 -21.31
C LYS A 263 35.02 -13.69 -21.10
N SER A 264 35.43 -14.32 -22.20
CA SER A 264 36.70 -15.06 -22.29
C SER A 264 37.07 -15.25 -23.76
N THR A 265 37.90 -14.33 -24.27
CA THR A 265 39.10 -14.60 -25.08
C THR A 265 39.53 -13.30 -25.76
N SER A 266 40.63 -12.71 -25.31
CA SER A 266 41.53 -11.97 -26.19
C SER A 266 42.89 -11.91 -25.52
N GLU A 267 43.83 -12.63 -26.13
CA GLU A 267 45.24 -12.70 -25.82
C GLU A 267 45.93 -11.32 -25.88
N GLU A 268 47.04 -11.29 -25.16
CA GLU A 268 48.01 -10.23 -24.96
C GLU A 268 48.72 -9.79 -26.25
N SER A 269 48.86 -8.48 -26.47
CA SER A 269 49.99 -7.95 -27.23
C SER A 269 50.39 -6.56 -26.75
N ASP A 270 51.63 -6.50 -26.30
CA ASP A 270 52.45 -5.40 -25.79
C ASP A 270 52.57 -4.21 -26.76
N LEU A 271 52.40 -2.96 -26.26
CA LEU A 271 53.16 -1.82 -26.78
C LEU A 271 53.18 -0.61 -25.81
N LYS A 272 54.38 -0.23 -25.42
CA LYS A 272 54.77 0.91 -24.58
C LYS A 272 54.38 2.27 -25.18
N VAL A 273 53.93 3.21 -24.33
CA VAL A 273 54.00 4.66 -24.61
C VAL A 273 54.41 5.45 -23.35
N VAL A 274 55.41 6.30 -23.55
CA VAL A 274 56.08 7.26 -22.63
C VAL A 274 55.16 8.46 -22.33
N PRO A 275 55.21 9.09 -21.13
CA PRO A 275 54.34 10.22 -20.82
C PRO A 275 54.90 11.54 -21.38
N THR A 276 54.02 12.40 -21.90
CA THR A 276 54.35 13.82 -22.09
C THR A 276 53.19 14.67 -21.58
N LYS A 277 53.55 15.57 -20.68
CA LYS A 277 52.76 16.62 -20.04
C LYS A 277 52.58 17.79 -21.01
N LEU A 278 51.39 18.37 -21.16
CA LEU A 278 51.24 19.81 -21.43
C LEU A 278 49.80 20.29 -21.16
N GLU A 279 49.73 21.53 -20.67
CA GLU A 279 48.58 22.25 -20.13
C GLU A 279 47.69 22.93 -21.19
N ALA A 280 46.51 23.35 -20.70
CA ALA A 280 45.71 24.53 -21.04
C ALA A 280 45.02 24.65 -22.43
N GLY A 281 43.73 24.97 -22.40
CA GLY A 281 43.00 25.44 -23.58
C GLY A 281 41.48 25.34 -23.47
N GLU A 282 40.85 26.39 -22.97
CA GLU A 282 39.41 26.66 -23.00
C GLU A 282 38.84 26.67 -24.43
N THR A 283 37.65 26.09 -24.68
CA THR A 283 36.69 26.60 -25.68
C THR A 283 35.30 25.97 -25.53
N LYS A 284 34.31 26.85 -25.35
CA LYS A 284 32.87 26.62 -25.53
C LYS A 284 32.56 25.88 -26.85
N LYS A 285 31.69 24.87 -26.79
CA LYS A 285 30.89 24.44 -27.95
C LYS A 285 29.40 24.47 -27.63
N VAL A 286 28.73 25.35 -28.36
CA VAL A 286 27.29 25.45 -28.55
C VAL A 286 26.81 24.17 -29.26
N CYS A 287 25.82 23.49 -28.69
CA CYS A 287 25.12 22.39 -29.36
C CYS A 287 23.88 22.94 -30.08
N THR A 288 23.84 22.82 -31.41
CA THR A 288 22.62 22.98 -32.21
C THR A 288 22.11 21.60 -32.61
N CYS A 289 20.88 21.28 -32.22
CA CYS A 289 20.19 20.06 -32.66
C CYS A 289 19.68 20.25 -34.09
N LYS A 290 20.04 19.31 -34.98
CA LYS A 290 19.51 19.19 -36.33
C LYS A 290 18.37 18.16 -36.28
N LYS A 291 17.17 18.58 -36.68
CA LYS A 291 16.00 17.70 -36.83
C LYS A 291 16.26 16.64 -37.90
N SER A 292 15.83 15.42 -37.64
CA SER A 292 15.48 14.38 -38.60
C SER A 292 14.14 13.82 -38.16
#